data_AF-A0A9P6GN37-F1
#
_entry.id   AF-A0A9P6GN37-F1
#
_cell.length_a   1.000
_cell.length_b   1.000
_cell.length_c   1.000
_cell.angle_alpha   90.00
_cell.angle_beta   90.00
_cell.angle_gamma   90.00
#
_symmetry.space_group_name_H-M   'P 1'
#
loop_
_entity.id
_entity.type
_entity.pdbx_description
1 polymer ?
#
loop_
_entity_poly.entity_id
_entity_poly.type
_entity_poly.pdbx_seq_one_letter_code
_entity_poly.pdbx_strand_id
1 'polypeptide(L)'
;MDTLDGTYWDVVIAGTGLQQCLLALALSRSGKKILHVDENPYYSGSAAAFSISEAEAWAAKVNAGVFHAAFTKASIHVPEPSESDTPMLSRRPGRQYNLALAPEIIYYSSAFRRHLVTSQVHHQVEFLPVGSWWVYSSPGTSGSATGSLEKVPNTREDLFGNSTLDFPAKRKLLKILRFIVYHENEDEKVKWEQHRALPFSDFLSTVFNAPSILSAPLLALTMSTLSPDCVTTEHALPRIARHLRSFGTLGQFSALVPKYGGLDEFCQVACRACAVGGGVYVLGKGLSTSHDSISTVQIPVENLSESGIDATNDAKSDIDTAVASQPPTAVAEHVPGVRLHLKDGEAVTARWIVGESPPVNSESPLCKSVTIVSSSLSTLFLPVIVEDRSFQPGSAILVFPSGSLFLPEELDGHGSLPPVHIHAHSSESGECPAGQSVLYASTSLSGKRGFELLRQATDRLLASLDASPSPNTLWSMQYEQRAMPSIIPLPIPDGASAHFLGVPPVPLDLVVDDVVLDRVRTLWQTITNQDPEQFLQFKNREAEDANDL
;
A
#
# COMPACT_ATOMS: atom_id res chain seq x y z
N MET A 1 4.33 -15.32 -28.60
CA MET A 1 3.40 -14.22 -28.30
C MET A 1 2.98 -13.67 -29.63
N ASP A 2 1.67 -13.52 -29.85
CA ASP A 2 1.17 -12.80 -31.02
C ASP A 2 1.60 -11.34 -30.89
N THR A 3 1.90 -10.72 -32.03
CA THR A 3 2.31 -9.31 -32.09
C THR A 3 1.19 -8.40 -31.55
N LEU A 4 1.54 -7.37 -30.78
CA LEU A 4 0.56 -6.32 -30.42
C LEU A 4 0.44 -5.27 -31.52
N ASP A 5 1.32 -5.30 -32.52
CA ASP A 5 1.37 -4.28 -33.57
C ASP A 5 0.06 -4.16 -34.35
N GLY A 6 -0.42 -2.94 -34.53
CA GLY A 6 -1.66 -2.61 -35.22
C GLY A 6 -2.94 -2.95 -34.44
N THR A 7 -2.86 -3.44 -33.20
CA THR A 7 -4.04 -3.86 -32.44
C THR A 7 -4.76 -2.69 -31.76
N TYR A 8 -6.09 -2.78 -31.73
CA TYR A 8 -6.97 -1.86 -31.00
C TYR A 8 -7.27 -2.37 -29.58
N TRP A 9 -7.35 -1.43 -28.62
CA TRP A 9 -7.67 -1.64 -27.21
C TRP A 9 -8.65 -0.57 -26.72
N ASP A 10 -9.61 -0.95 -25.87
CA ASP A 10 -10.45 0.02 -25.17
C ASP A 10 -9.63 0.80 -24.14
N VAL A 11 -8.75 0.11 -23.42
CA VAL A 11 -7.94 0.67 -22.33
C VAL A 11 -6.53 0.11 -22.38
N VAL A 12 -5.53 0.99 -22.35
CA VAL A 12 -4.14 0.66 -22.05
C VAL A 12 -3.82 1.14 -20.65
N ILE A 13 -3.34 0.24 -19.79
CA ILE A 13 -2.89 0.55 -18.42
C ILE A 13 -1.37 0.40 -18.37
N ALA A 14 -0.66 1.44 -17.98
CA ALA A 14 0.79 1.47 -17.86
C ALA A 14 1.23 1.49 -16.39
N GLY A 15 2.04 0.51 -16.03
CA GLY A 15 2.48 0.24 -14.66
C GLY A 15 1.51 -0.64 -13.89
N THR A 16 2.02 -1.29 -12.85
CA THR A 16 1.27 -2.24 -12.02
C THR A 16 1.27 -1.87 -10.55
N GLY A 17 1.43 -0.58 -10.25
CA GLY A 17 1.19 -0.06 -8.92
C GLY A 17 -0.24 -0.32 -8.44
N LEU A 18 -0.47 -0.10 -7.15
CA LEU A 18 -1.75 -0.40 -6.49
C LEU A 18 -2.97 0.21 -7.22
N GLN A 19 -2.86 1.45 -7.67
CA GLN A 19 -3.93 2.16 -8.38
C GLN A 19 -4.26 1.50 -9.72
N GLN A 20 -3.23 1.13 -10.49
CA GLN A 20 -3.38 0.46 -11.79
C GLN A 20 -3.95 -0.95 -11.64
N CYS A 21 -3.50 -1.69 -10.63
CA CYS A 21 -4.02 -3.02 -10.32
C CYS A 21 -5.48 -2.98 -9.87
N LEU A 22 -5.85 -2.04 -8.99
CA LEU A 22 -7.26 -1.82 -8.60
C LEU A 22 -8.15 -1.50 -9.82
N LEU A 23 -7.65 -0.68 -10.74
CA LEU A 23 -8.37 -0.36 -11.98
C LEU A 23 -8.51 -1.60 -12.87
N ALA A 24 -7.43 -2.35 -13.06
CA ALA A 24 -7.44 -3.59 -13.85
C ALA A 24 -8.44 -4.61 -13.27
N LEU A 25 -8.48 -4.74 -11.94
CA LEU A 25 -9.49 -5.54 -11.25
C LEU A 25 -10.89 -5.01 -11.53
N ALA A 26 -11.15 -3.71 -11.34
CA ALA A 26 -12.47 -3.12 -11.57
C ALA A 26 -12.97 -3.25 -13.02
N LEU A 27 -12.05 -3.25 -13.99
CA LEU A 27 -12.37 -3.41 -15.41
C LEU A 27 -12.45 -4.89 -15.85
N SER A 28 -12.01 -5.85 -15.03
CA SER A 28 -11.94 -7.29 -15.39
C SER A 28 -13.26 -7.92 -15.81
N ARG A 29 -14.40 -7.34 -15.41
CA ARG A 29 -15.75 -7.81 -15.78
C ARG A 29 -16.54 -6.80 -16.61
N SER A 30 -15.84 -5.82 -17.21
CA SER A 30 -16.47 -4.75 -17.99
C SER A 30 -16.74 -5.11 -19.45
N GLY A 31 -16.21 -6.24 -19.93
CA GLY A 31 -16.25 -6.63 -21.35
C GLY A 31 -15.31 -5.82 -22.26
N LYS A 32 -14.51 -4.92 -21.70
CA LYS A 32 -13.56 -4.09 -22.44
C LYS A 32 -12.29 -4.85 -22.78
N LYS A 33 -11.72 -4.57 -23.95
CA LYS A 33 -10.42 -5.10 -24.38
C LYS A 33 -9.30 -4.29 -23.76
N ILE A 34 -8.56 -4.90 -22.82
CA ILE A 34 -7.58 -4.22 -21.96
C ILE A 34 -6.18 -4.73 -22.27
N LEU A 35 -5.23 -3.81 -22.48
CA LEU A 35 -3.80 -4.10 -22.49
C LEU A 35 -3.15 -3.48 -21.26
N HIS A 36 -2.55 -4.30 -20.40
CA HIS A 36 -1.90 -3.87 -19.17
C HIS A 36 -0.41 -4.19 -19.23
N VAL A 37 0.42 -3.15 -19.28
CA VAL A 37 1.85 -3.26 -19.49
C VAL A 37 2.63 -2.68 -18.32
N ASP A 38 3.80 -3.25 -18.02
CA ASP A 38 4.75 -2.68 -17.07
C ASP A 38 6.17 -2.79 -17.63
N GLU A 39 6.94 -1.71 -17.48
CA GLU A 39 8.35 -1.69 -17.87
C GLU A 39 9.20 -2.59 -16.97
N ASN A 40 8.79 -2.77 -15.73
CA ASN A 40 9.47 -3.66 -14.81
C ASN A 40 9.22 -5.12 -15.19
N PRO A 41 10.21 -6.01 -14.97
CA PRO A 41 10.02 -7.45 -15.14
C PRO A 41 9.28 -8.10 -13.95
N TYR A 42 8.62 -7.31 -13.10
CA TYR A 42 7.95 -7.71 -11.86
C TYR A 42 6.70 -6.85 -11.63
N TYR A 43 5.80 -7.29 -10.76
CA TYR A 43 4.52 -6.62 -10.45
C TYR A 43 4.67 -5.52 -9.38
N SER A 44 3.62 -4.71 -9.20
CA SER A 44 3.40 -3.86 -8.01
C SER A 44 4.25 -2.60 -7.90
N GLY A 45 5.18 -2.37 -8.84
CA GLY A 45 5.96 -1.13 -8.93
C GLY A 45 6.66 -0.80 -7.62
N SER A 46 6.23 0.29 -6.96
CA SER A 46 6.80 0.77 -5.69
C SER A 46 6.41 -0.05 -4.45
N ALA A 47 5.45 -0.97 -4.59
CA ALA A 47 5.01 -1.89 -3.54
C ALA A 47 5.45 -3.34 -3.79
N ALA A 48 6.39 -3.57 -4.73
CA ALA A 48 6.91 -4.90 -5.03
C ALA A 48 7.55 -5.58 -3.82
N ALA A 49 7.57 -6.91 -3.85
CA ALA A 49 8.26 -7.74 -2.89
C ALA A 49 9.28 -8.64 -3.60
N PHE A 50 10.41 -8.88 -2.94
CA PHE A 50 11.56 -9.52 -3.57
C PHE A 50 12.16 -10.63 -2.72
N SER A 51 12.66 -11.67 -3.38
CA SER A 51 13.70 -12.52 -2.77
C SER A 51 14.99 -11.73 -2.53
N ILE A 52 15.92 -12.29 -1.75
CA ILE A 52 17.21 -11.64 -1.46
C ILE A 52 17.98 -11.30 -2.75
N SER A 53 18.06 -12.23 -3.70
CA SER A 53 18.78 -12.02 -4.96
C SER A 53 18.11 -10.95 -5.83
N GLU A 54 16.78 -10.89 -5.83
CA GLU A 54 16.03 -9.85 -6.54
C GLU A 54 16.20 -8.49 -5.88
N ALA A 55 16.23 -8.42 -4.55
CA ALA A 55 16.51 -7.20 -3.80
C ALA A 55 17.93 -6.66 -4.08
N GLU A 56 18.93 -7.55 -4.20
CA GLU A 56 20.30 -7.20 -4.62
C GLU A 56 20.35 -6.63 -6.04
N ALA A 57 19.68 -7.28 -6.99
CA ALA A 57 19.58 -6.79 -8.36
C ALA A 57 18.81 -5.46 -8.43
N TRP A 58 17.75 -5.31 -7.64
CA TRP A 58 16.95 -4.10 -7.54
C TRP A 58 17.79 -2.93 -6.99
N ALA A 59 18.54 -3.14 -5.91
CA ALA A 59 19.41 -2.12 -5.33
C ALA A 59 20.48 -1.63 -6.32
N ALA A 60 21.04 -2.53 -7.14
CA ALA A 60 21.95 -2.15 -8.21
C ALA A 60 21.26 -1.26 -9.27
N LYS A 61 20.02 -1.58 -9.67
CA LYS A 61 19.22 -0.75 -10.59
C LYS A 61 18.87 0.62 -10.02
N VAL A 62 18.56 0.70 -8.72
CA VAL A 62 18.34 1.99 -8.03
C VAL A 62 19.57 2.88 -8.18
N ASN A 63 20.76 2.34 -7.92
CA ASN A 63 22.00 3.11 -8.02
C ASN A 63 22.42 3.43 -9.46
N ALA A 64 21.90 2.70 -10.44
CA ALA A 64 22.02 3.03 -11.87
C ALA A 64 21.00 4.08 -12.36
N GLY A 65 20.10 4.56 -11.49
CA GLY A 65 19.14 5.60 -11.82
C GLY A 65 17.92 5.14 -12.63
N VAL A 66 17.62 3.83 -12.63
CA VAL A 66 16.54 3.24 -13.43
C VAL A 66 15.14 3.74 -13.01
N PHE A 67 14.93 3.99 -11.72
CA PHE A 67 13.60 4.29 -11.15
C PHE A 67 13.29 5.79 -11.02
N HIS A 68 13.78 6.63 -11.94
CA HIS A 68 13.39 8.05 -12.06
C HIS A 68 13.36 8.85 -10.74
N ALA A 69 14.32 8.59 -9.84
CA ALA A 69 14.41 9.18 -8.49
C ALA A 69 13.24 8.86 -7.52
N ALA A 70 12.32 7.96 -7.89
CA ALA A 70 11.37 7.34 -6.96
C ALA A 70 12.09 6.53 -5.88
N PHE A 71 13.20 5.90 -6.25
CA PHE A 71 14.13 5.23 -5.33
C PHE A 71 15.55 5.75 -5.53
N THR A 72 16.28 5.97 -4.44
CA THR A 72 17.69 6.37 -4.48
C THR A 72 18.47 5.80 -3.29
N LYS A 73 19.81 5.84 -3.36
CA LYS A 73 20.74 5.47 -2.28
C LYS A 73 20.48 4.07 -1.69
N ALA A 74 20.14 3.10 -2.53
CA ALA A 74 19.96 1.73 -2.08
C ALA A 74 21.30 1.12 -1.69
N SER A 75 21.36 0.44 -0.54
CA SER A 75 22.55 -0.28 -0.10
C SER A 75 22.16 -1.51 0.70
N ILE A 76 23.02 -2.53 0.65
CA ILE A 76 22.82 -3.81 1.30
C ILE A 76 23.98 -4.05 2.25
N HIS A 77 23.65 -4.52 3.45
CA HIS A 77 24.60 -4.91 4.47
C HIS A 77 24.35 -6.36 4.87
N VAL A 78 25.40 -7.16 4.85
CA VAL A 78 25.39 -8.54 5.33
C VAL A 78 26.45 -8.61 6.42
N PRO A 79 26.06 -8.86 7.69
CA PRO A 79 27.03 -9.03 8.77
C PRO A 79 27.99 -10.19 8.49
N GLU A 80 29.21 -10.08 8.97
CA GLU A 80 30.17 -11.19 8.88
C GLU A 80 29.67 -12.40 9.70
N PRO A 81 29.83 -13.63 9.19
CA PRO A 81 29.39 -14.82 9.91
C PRO A 81 30.15 -14.96 11.22
N SER A 82 29.46 -14.95 12.35
CA SER A 82 30.04 -15.33 13.64
C SER A 82 30.28 -16.84 13.70
N GLU A 83 31.34 -17.28 14.39
CA GLU A 83 31.73 -18.70 14.52
C GLU A 83 30.70 -19.59 15.27
N SER A 84 29.63 -19.02 15.82
CA SER A 84 28.54 -19.73 16.50
C SER A 84 27.46 -20.24 15.53
N ASP A 85 26.74 -21.30 15.93
CA ASP A 85 25.55 -21.90 15.26
C ASP A 85 24.40 -20.89 15.09
N THR A 86 24.62 -19.89 14.24
CA THR A 86 23.66 -18.84 13.91
C THR A 86 22.78 -19.35 12.78
N PRO A 87 21.45 -19.21 12.83
CA PRO A 87 20.57 -19.55 11.73
C PRO A 87 21.08 -18.93 10.43
N MET A 88 21.54 -19.75 9.48
CA MET A 88 22.19 -19.25 8.28
C MET A 88 21.18 -18.59 7.34
N LEU A 89 21.56 -17.45 6.76
CA LEU A 89 20.83 -16.83 5.65
C LEU A 89 20.82 -17.81 4.48
N SER A 90 19.63 -18.35 4.16
CA SER A 90 19.53 -19.28 3.05
C SER A 90 19.46 -18.51 1.74
N ARG A 91 20.58 -18.45 1.02
CA ARG A 91 20.69 -17.85 -0.32
C ARG A 91 20.31 -18.81 -1.44
N ARG A 92 19.62 -19.90 -1.12
CA ARG A 92 19.18 -20.86 -2.14
C ARG A 92 18.20 -20.14 -3.07
N PRO A 93 18.35 -20.27 -4.41
CA PRO A 93 17.34 -19.75 -5.34
C PRO A 93 15.96 -20.31 -4.98
N GLY A 94 14.98 -19.43 -4.70
CA GLY A 94 13.62 -19.85 -4.34
C GLY A 94 12.85 -18.86 -3.47
N ARG A 95 11.59 -19.21 -3.16
CA ARG A 95 10.58 -18.41 -2.43
C ARG A 95 10.75 -18.42 -0.90
N GLN A 96 12.00 -18.44 -0.41
CA GLN A 96 12.22 -18.46 1.04
C GLN A 96 12.01 -17.09 1.68
N TYR A 97 12.20 -16.04 0.90
CA TYR A 97 12.03 -14.67 1.34
C TYR A 97 11.15 -13.93 0.35
N ASN A 98 10.24 -13.11 0.86
CA ASN A 98 9.48 -12.16 0.06
C ASN A 98 9.44 -10.80 0.79
N LEU A 99 10.39 -9.93 0.45
CA LEU A 99 10.72 -8.71 1.19
C LEU A 99 10.05 -7.51 0.53
N ALA A 100 9.02 -6.98 1.17
CA ALA A 100 8.22 -5.87 0.63
C ALA A 100 8.97 -4.52 0.67
N LEU A 101 8.85 -3.72 -0.39
CA LEU A 101 9.27 -2.32 -0.38
C LEU A 101 8.28 -1.39 0.37
N ALA A 102 7.02 -1.80 0.48
CA ALA A 102 5.94 -1.05 1.13
C ALA A 102 5.05 -1.97 2.00
N PRO A 103 5.46 -2.25 3.25
CA PRO A 103 4.76 -3.15 4.18
C PRO A 103 3.63 -2.40 4.92
N GLU A 104 2.68 -1.86 4.17
CA GLU A 104 1.56 -1.08 4.70
C GLU A 104 0.57 -1.95 5.48
N ILE A 105 -0.06 -1.36 6.51
CA ILE A 105 -1.15 -2.01 7.24
C ILE A 105 -2.52 -1.63 6.67
N ILE A 106 -3.48 -2.53 6.80
CA ILE A 106 -4.88 -2.32 6.41
C ILE A 106 -5.75 -2.37 7.68
N TYR A 107 -6.35 -1.25 8.04
CA TYR A 107 -7.31 -1.23 9.15
C TYR A 107 -8.56 -2.06 8.83
N TYR A 108 -9.14 -2.74 9.84
CA TYR A 108 -10.40 -3.45 9.65
C TYR A 108 -11.49 -2.49 9.16
N SER A 109 -11.58 -1.27 9.66
CA SER A 109 -12.60 -0.31 9.18
C SER A 109 -12.36 0.25 7.77
N SER A 110 -11.30 -0.17 7.06
CA SER A 110 -10.96 0.30 5.71
C SER A 110 -12.02 -0.08 4.66
N ALA A 111 -12.24 0.82 3.69
CA ALA A 111 -13.02 0.52 2.50
C ALA A 111 -12.34 -0.53 1.61
N PHE A 112 -11.00 -0.61 1.61
CA PHE A 112 -10.23 -1.60 0.85
C PHE A 112 -10.68 -3.03 1.16
N ARG A 113 -10.82 -3.36 2.46
CA ARG A 113 -11.30 -4.68 2.90
C ARG A 113 -12.69 -4.99 2.37
N ARG A 114 -13.60 -4.01 2.38
CA ARG A 114 -14.96 -4.19 1.80
C ARG A 114 -14.87 -4.57 0.33
N HIS A 115 -14.02 -3.88 -0.42
CA HIS A 115 -13.84 -4.13 -1.84
C HIS A 115 -13.15 -5.47 -2.15
N LEU A 116 -12.28 -6.00 -1.28
CA LEU A 116 -11.77 -7.37 -1.42
C LEU A 116 -12.89 -8.42 -1.44
N VAL A 117 -13.92 -8.22 -0.60
CA VAL A 117 -15.07 -9.11 -0.51
C VAL A 117 -15.98 -8.91 -1.71
N THR A 118 -16.40 -7.67 -2.00
CA THR A 118 -17.36 -7.39 -3.08
C THR A 118 -16.81 -7.67 -4.46
N SER A 119 -15.49 -7.57 -4.66
CA SER A 119 -14.82 -7.98 -5.91
C SER A 119 -14.45 -9.46 -5.94
N GLN A 120 -14.83 -10.23 -4.92
CA GLN A 120 -14.56 -11.66 -4.83
C GLN A 120 -13.07 -12.02 -4.89
N VAL A 121 -12.12 -11.13 -4.58
CA VAL A 121 -10.68 -11.50 -4.57
C VAL A 121 -10.17 -11.97 -3.21
N HIS A 122 -10.97 -11.81 -2.16
CA HIS A 122 -10.63 -12.20 -0.78
C HIS A 122 -10.25 -13.68 -0.60
N HIS A 123 -10.64 -14.57 -1.52
CA HIS A 123 -10.27 -15.99 -1.46
C HIS A 123 -8.85 -16.27 -2.00
N GLN A 124 -8.20 -15.30 -2.65
CA GLN A 124 -6.85 -15.44 -3.22
C GLN A 124 -5.79 -14.66 -2.44
N VAL A 125 -6.19 -13.82 -1.49
CA VAL A 125 -5.27 -13.01 -0.69
C VAL A 125 -5.50 -13.34 0.79
N GLU A 126 -4.44 -13.76 1.46
CA GLU A 126 -4.48 -14.07 2.88
C GLU A 126 -3.97 -12.89 3.72
N PHE A 127 -4.58 -12.70 4.89
CA PHE A 127 -4.22 -11.63 5.81
C PHE A 127 -3.95 -12.19 7.20
N LEU A 128 -3.00 -11.56 7.91
CA LEU A 128 -2.73 -11.83 9.31
C LEU A 128 -3.03 -10.58 10.15
N PRO A 129 -3.48 -10.76 11.41
CA PRO A 129 -3.73 -9.64 12.27
C PRO A 129 -2.43 -8.99 12.75
N VAL A 130 -2.48 -7.67 12.91
CA VAL A 130 -1.49 -6.90 13.66
C VAL A 130 -1.84 -7.01 15.15
N GLY A 131 -0.98 -7.66 15.92
CA GLY A 131 -1.29 -8.10 17.28
C GLY A 131 -1.10 -7.03 18.35
N SER A 132 -0.14 -6.13 18.16
CA SER A 132 0.24 -5.19 19.21
C SER A 132 0.95 -3.95 18.66
N TRP A 133 0.82 -2.86 19.41
CA TRP A 133 1.55 -1.61 19.24
C TRP A 133 2.44 -1.39 20.46
N TRP A 134 3.66 -0.92 20.22
CA TRP A 134 4.65 -0.68 21.27
C TRP A 134 5.27 0.70 21.10
N VAL A 135 5.55 1.34 22.22
CA VAL A 135 6.29 2.61 22.26
C VAL A 135 7.59 2.37 23.00
N TYR A 136 8.69 2.82 22.41
CA TYR A 136 10.00 2.77 23.04
C TYR A 136 10.18 3.93 24.02
N SER A 137 10.56 3.59 25.25
CA SER A 137 10.94 4.50 26.32
C SER A 137 12.46 4.48 26.46
N SER A 138 13.10 5.64 26.32
CA SER A 138 14.55 5.81 26.43
C SER A 138 15.08 5.39 27.82
N PRO A 139 16.36 4.98 27.95
CA PRO A 139 16.97 4.63 29.23
C PRO A 139 16.72 5.64 30.37
N GLY A 140 16.82 6.95 30.06
CA GLY A 140 16.64 8.01 31.04
C GLY A 140 15.22 8.17 31.58
N THR A 141 14.21 7.69 30.85
CA THR A 141 12.79 7.75 31.26
C THR A 141 12.29 6.43 31.85
N SER A 142 12.87 5.30 31.44
CA SER A 142 12.45 3.95 31.84
C SER A 142 13.17 3.41 33.08
N GLY A 143 14.29 4.01 33.49
CA GLY A 143 15.15 3.49 34.56
C GLY A 143 15.92 2.22 34.16
N SER A 144 15.79 1.77 32.91
CA SER A 144 16.55 0.68 32.29
C SER A 144 17.83 1.21 31.65
N ALA A 145 18.93 0.46 31.68
CA ALA A 145 20.18 0.85 31.03
C ALA A 145 20.07 0.86 29.49
N THR A 146 19.17 0.06 28.92
CA THR A 146 19.03 -0.13 27.46
C THR A 146 17.72 0.45 26.88
N GLY A 147 16.88 1.03 27.73
CA GLY A 147 15.51 1.45 27.38
C GLY A 147 14.50 0.33 27.62
N SER A 148 13.22 0.60 27.39
CA SER A 148 12.15 -0.41 27.51
C SER A 148 11.08 -0.22 26.45
N LEU A 149 10.47 -1.32 26.00
CA LEU A 149 9.29 -1.29 25.14
C LEU A 149 8.03 -1.40 25.99
N GLU A 150 7.14 -0.42 25.85
CA GLU A 150 5.85 -0.40 26.54
C GLU A 150 4.74 -0.70 25.55
N LYS A 151 3.94 -1.72 25.84
CA LYS A 151 2.78 -2.07 25.02
C LYS A 151 1.71 -1.00 25.13
N VAL A 152 1.23 -0.49 24.00
CA VAL A 152 0.04 0.37 23.94
C VAL A 152 -1.18 -0.50 24.30
N PRO A 153 -1.97 -0.14 25.32
CA PRO A 153 -3.14 -0.91 25.71
C PRO A 153 -4.18 -0.96 24.58
N ASN A 154 -4.61 -2.17 24.19
CA ASN A 154 -5.61 -2.37 23.15
C ASN A 154 -7.03 -2.47 23.74
N THR A 155 -7.15 -2.98 24.96
CA THR A 155 -8.42 -3.20 25.65
C THR A 155 -8.54 -2.33 26.91
N ARG A 156 -9.76 -2.24 27.46
CA ARG A 156 -9.95 -1.58 28.77
C ARG A 156 -9.22 -2.34 29.86
N GLU A 157 -9.22 -3.66 29.76
CA GLU A 157 -8.57 -4.60 30.67
C GLU A 157 -7.05 -4.36 30.69
N ASP A 158 -6.43 -4.26 29.50
CA ASP A 158 -5.01 -3.91 29.35
C ASP A 158 -4.70 -2.57 30.01
N LEU A 159 -5.57 -1.58 29.83
CA LEU A 159 -5.40 -0.25 30.42
C LEU A 159 -5.51 -0.28 31.95
N PHE A 160 -6.42 -1.08 32.51
CA PHE A 160 -6.54 -1.20 33.96
C PHE A 160 -5.36 -1.96 34.57
N GLY A 161 -4.85 -2.99 33.89
CA GLY A 161 -3.68 -3.76 34.31
C GLY A 161 -2.35 -3.02 34.19
N ASN A 162 -2.27 -1.97 33.37
CA ASN A 162 -1.06 -1.17 33.19
C ASN A 162 -0.67 -0.44 34.50
N SER A 163 0.54 -0.68 35.00
CA SER A 163 1.07 -0.05 36.22
C SER A 163 1.82 1.27 35.97
N THR A 164 2.11 1.61 34.70
CA THR A 164 2.83 2.84 34.34
C THR A 164 1.93 4.08 34.42
N LEU A 165 0.62 3.92 34.21
CA LEU A 165 -0.36 5.01 34.29
C LEU A 165 -1.04 5.08 35.66
N ASP A 166 -1.04 6.27 36.26
CA ASP A 166 -1.80 6.52 37.47
C ASP A 166 -3.32 6.64 37.22
N PHE A 167 -4.12 6.55 38.28
CA PHE A 167 -5.59 6.54 38.16
C PHE A 167 -6.17 7.84 37.54
N PRO A 168 -5.62 9.05 37.82
CA PRO A 168 -5.98 10.27 37.09
C PRO A 168 -5.68 10.20 35.59
N ALA A 169 -4.50 9.74 35.17
CA ALA A 169 -4.13 9.61 33.76
C ALA A 169 -5.04 8.61 33.04
N LYS A 170 -5.33 7.45 33.64
CA LYS A 170 -6.27 6.46 33.09
C LYS A 170 -7.65 7.05 32.83
N ARG A 171 -8.20 7.81 33.79
CA ARG A 171 -9.51 8.47 33.63
C ARG A 171 -9.51 9.52 32.50
N LYS A 172 -8.44 10.32 32.40
CA LYS A 172 -8.28 11.29 31.32
C LYS A 172 -8.18 10.61 29.96
N LEU A 173 -7.38 9.55 29.86
CA LEU A 173 -7.23 8.76 28.64
C LEU A 173 -8.58 8.21 28.17
N LEU A 174 -9.37 7.58 29.05
CA LEU A 174 -10.71 7.08 28.68
C LEU A 174 -11.63 8.18 28.16
N LYS A 175 -11.58 9.39 28.74
CA LYS A 175 -12.34 10.55 28.26
C LYS A 175 -11.90 10.98 26.87
N ILE A 176 -10.58 11.01 26.63
CA ILE A 176 -9.98 11.36 25.33
C ILE A 176 -10.35 10.31 24.27
N LEU A 177 -10.18 9.02 24.56
CA LEU A 177 -10.51 7.94 23.62
C LEU A 177 -11.98 7.98 23.20
N ARG A 178 -12.89 8.19 24.17
CA ARG A 178 -14.32 8.37 23.87
C ARG A 178 -14.56 9.57 22.97
N PHE A 179 -13.93 10.71 23.27
CA PHE A 179 -14.01 11.90 22.42
C PHE A 179 -13.56 11.60 20.98
N ILE A 180 -12.40 10.96 20.80
CA ILE A 180 -11.83 10.65 19.49
C ILE A 180 -12.79 9.77 18.66
N VAL A 181 -13.37 8.73 19.27
CA VAL A 181 -14.32 7.83 18.57
C VAL A 181 -15.55 8.59 18.05
N TYR A 182 -15.96 9.68 18.71
CA TYR A 182 -17.14 10.47 18.37
C TYR A 182 -16.81 11.89 17.86
N HIS A 183 -15.58 12.14 17.43
CA HIS A 183 -15.10 13.49 17.08
C HIS A 183 -15.87 14.15 15.91
N GLU A 184 -16.56 13.36 15.08
CA GLU A 184 -17.39 13.82 13.97
C GLU A 184 -18.78 14.29 14.41
N ASN A 185 -19.24 13.91 15.61
CA ASN A 185 -20.52 14.36 16.14
C ASN A 185 -20.49 15.87 16.36
N GLU A 186 -21.57 16.59 16.03
CA GLU A 186 -21.64 18.06 16.13
C GLU A 186 -21.15 18.60 17.49
N ASP A 187 -21.58 17.98 18.60
CA ASP A 187 -21.19 18.38 19.96
C ASP A 187 -19.68 18.29 20.23
N GLU A 188 -19.02 17.29 19.64
CA GLU A 188 -17.58 17.06 19.80
C GLU A 188 -16.78 17.84 18.76
N LYS A 189 -17.32 17.99 17.54
CA LYS A 189 -16.71 18.74 16.43
C LYS A 189 -16.43 20.18 16.80
N VAL A 190 -17.40 20.85 17.44
CA VAL A 190 -17.23 22.24 17.93
C VAL A 190 -16.02 22.39 18.86
N LYS A 191 -15.65 21.34 19.61
CA LYS A 191 -14.53 21.40 20.57
C LYS A 191 -13.17 21.39 19.90
N TRP A 192 -13.01 20.80 18.71
CA TRP A 192 -11.70 20.65 18.07
C TRP A 192 -11.56 21.42 16.76
N GLU A 193 -12.65 21.78 16.08
CA GLU A 193 -12.61 22.48 14.79
C GLU A 193 -11.81 23.79 14.88
N GLN A 194 -12.00 24.58 15.94
CA GLN A 194 -11.23 25.82 16.17
C GLN A 194 -9.73 25.57 16.45
N HIS A 195 -9.37 24.34 16.80
CA HIS A 195 -8.00 23.91 17.08
C HIS A 195 -7.45 22.97 16.00
N ARG A 196 -8.10 22.86 14.84
CA ARG A 196 -7.76 21.89 13.77
C ARG A 196 -6.28 21.89 13.38
N ALA A 197 -5.67 23.07 13.29
CA ALA A 197 -4.27 23.27 12.89
C ALA A 197 -3.27 23.18 14.04
N LEU A 198 -3.74 23.10 15.30
CA LEU A 198 -2.87 22.98 16.47
C LEU A 198 -2.20 21.58 16.46
N PRO A 199 -0.91 21.47 16.86
CA PRO A 199 -0.28 20.17 17.06
C PRO A 199 -1.11 19.33 18.03
N PHE A 200 -1.26 18.04 17.72
CA PHE A 200 -2.17 17.18 18.47
C PHE A 200 -1.75 17.04 19.94
N SER A 201 -0.45 17.03 20.23
CA SER A 201 0.08 17.07 21.61
C SER A 201 -0.41 18.29 22.38
N ASP A 202 -0.40 19.46 21.74
CA ASP A 202 -0.77 20.74 22.34
C ASP A 202 -2.28 20.85 22.50
N PHE A 203 -3.04 20.26 21.58
CA PHE A 203 -4.49 20.10 21.71
C PHE A 203 -4.85 19.24 22.93
N LEU A 204 -4.18 18.11 23.12
CA LEU A 204 -4.41 17.23 24.27
C LEU A 204 -4.12 17.95 25.59
N SER A 205 -3.03 18.71 25.68
CA SER A 205 -2.71 19.47 26.90
C SER A 205 -3.69 20.63 27.11
N THR A 206 -4.04 21.37 26.06
CA THR A 206 -4.86 22.59 26.18
C THR A 206 -6.33 22.28 26.45
N VAL A 207 -6.90 21.31 25.73
CA VAL A 207 -8.34 21.02 25.78
C VAL A 207 -8.68 19.97 26.84
N PHE A 208 -7.83 18.96 27.01
CA PHE A 208 -8.08 17.84 27.93
C PHE A 208 -7.24 17.88 29.21
N ASN A 209 -6.28 18.83 29.33
CA ASN A 209 -5.29 18.83 30.39
C ASN A 209 -4.57 17.47 30.49
N ALA A 210 -4.29 16.85 29.34
CA ALA A 210 -3.69 15.51 29.30
C ALA A 210 -2.24 15.53 29.82
N PRO A 211 -1.84 14.57 30.67
CA PRO A 211 -0.44 14.37 31.02
C PRO A 211 0.39 14.00 29.78
N SER A 212 1.64 14.47 29.71
CA SER A 212 2.53 14.24 28.56
C SER A 212 2.83 12.78 28.25
N ILE A 213 2.75 11.89 29.25
CA ILE A 213 2.91 10.43 29.08
C ILE A 213 1.87 9.83 28.11
N LEU A 214 0.71 10.47 27.92
CA LEU A 214 -0.32 10.00 26.99
C LEU A 214 -0.04 10.37 25.52
N SER A 215 0.85 11.35 25.28
CA SER A 215 1.08 11.87 23.93
C SER A 215 1.73 10.84 23.02
N ALA A 216 2.79 10.16 23.46
CA ALA A 216 3.50 9.20 22.61
C ALA A 216 2.65 7.98 22.22
N PRO A 217 1.91 7.32 23.13
CA PRO A 217 0.98 6.25 22.75
C PRO A 217 -0.12 6.69 21.78
N LEU A 218 -0.72 7.86 21.99
CA LEU A 218 -1.78 8.35 21.09
C LEU A 218 -1.22 8.75 19.71
N LEU A 219 -0.04 9.36 19.66
CA LEU A 219 0.65 9.66 18.40
C LEU A 219 1.07 8.38 17.67
N ALA A 220 1.47 7.33 18.37
CA ALA A 220 1.78 6.03 17.77
C ALA A 220 0.59 5.46 16.99
N LEU A 221 -0.64 5.63 17.50
CA LEU A 221 -1.87 5.19 16.81
C LEU A 221 -2.16 5.95 15.51
N THR A 222 -1.53 7.11 15.29
CA THR A 222 -1.66 7.84 14.03
C THR A 222 -0.88 7.18 12.89
N MET A 223 0.13 6.35 13.18
CA MET A 223 1.07 5.84 12.16
C MET A 223 1.74 6.95 11.33
N SER A 224 1.80 8.19 11.83
CA SER A 224 2.38 9.32 11.12
C SER A 224 3.90 9.34 11.24
N THR A 225 4.60 9.53 10.11
CA THR A 225 6.07 9.69 10.08
C THR A 225 6.51 11.13 10.38
N LEU A 226 5.56 12.05 10.57
CA LEU A 226 5.82 13.45 10.89
C LEU A 226 6.26 13.60 12.36
N SER A 227 7.09 14.61 12.62
CA SER A 227 7.40 15.03 13.99
C SER A 227 6.12 15.50 14.73
N PRO A 228 6.03 15.32 16.07
CA PRO A 228 4.84 15.69 16.84
C PRO A 228 4.31 17.10 16.59
N ASP A 229 5.21 18.07 16.43
CA ASP A 229 4.88 19.49 16.19
C ASP A 229 4.21 19.72 14.82
N CYS A 230 4.36 18.79 13.87
CA CYS A 230 3.76 18.85 12.54
C CYS A 230 2.48 18.00 12.44
N VAL A 231 2.20 17.13 13.41
CA VAL A 231 0.99 16.31 13.44
C VAL A 231 -0.17 17.15 13.94
N THR A 232 -0.94 17.73 13.02
CA THR A 232 -2.10 18.57 13.36
C THR A 232 -3.25 17.75 13.96
N THR A 233 -4.13 18.41 14.69
CA THR A 233 -5.32 17.79 15.29
C THR A 233 -6.27 17.21 14.23
N GLU A 234 -6.46 17.90 13.11
CA GLU A 234 -7.25 17.41 11.97
C GLU A 234 -6.64 16.18 11.29
N HIS A 235 -5.31 16.02 11.35
CA HIS A 235 -4.63 14.85 10.82
C HIS A 235 -4.73 13.66 11.80
N ALA A 236 -4.55 13.91 13.10
CA ALA A 236 -4.50 12.86 14.11
C ALA A 236 -5.87 12.22 14.40
N LEU A 237 -6.92 13.04 14.57
CA LEU A 237 -8.24 12.55 15.02
C LEU A 237 -8.84 11.44 14.16
N PRO A 238 -9.01 11.60 12.83
CA PRO A 238 -9.61 10.55 12.00
C PRO A 238 -8.76 9.28 11.99
N ARG A 239 -7.43 9.38 12.10
CA ARG A 239 -6.51 8.23 12.08
C ARG A 239 -6.60 7.42 13.37
N ILE A 240 -6.59 8.08 14.53
CA ILE A 240 -6.78 7.40 15.82
C ILE A 240 -8.22 6.85 15.91
N ALA A 241 -9.22 7.60 15.44
CA ALA A 241 -10.60 7.12 15.40
C ALA A 241 -10.74 5.85 14.53
N ARG A 242 -10.08 5.80 13.37
CA ARG A 242 -10.02 4.61 12.50
C ARG A 242 -9.42 3.40 13.22
N HIS A 243 -8.32 3.60 13.95
CA HIS A 243 -7.72 2.56 14.78
C HIS A 243 -8.72 2.04 15.84
N LEU A 244 -9.33 2.95 16.60
CA LEU A 244 -10.25 2.59 17.69
C LEU A 244 -11.55 1.93 17.19
N ARG A 245 -12.13 2.43 16.10
CA ARG A 245 -13.36 1.90 15.48
C ARG A 245 -13.14 0.56 14.78
N SER A 246 -11.90 0.20 14.48
CA SER A 246 -11.58 -1.08 13.86
C SER A 246 -11.76 -2.25 14.83
N PHE A 247 -11.53 -2.04 16.14
CA PHE A 247 -11.80 -3.04 17.17
C PHE A 247 -13.29 -3.42 17.22
N GLY A 248 -13.58 -4.71 17.40
CA GLY A 248 -14.93 -5.20 17.62
C GLY A 248 -15.79 -5.35 16.36
N THR A 249 -15.33 -4.92 15.18
CA THR A 249 -16.09 -5.09 13.92
C THR A 249 -16.10 -6.54 13.43
N LEU A 250 -14.95 -7.23 13.48
CA LEU A 250 -14.78 -8.63 13.07
C LEU A 250 -13.71 -9.38 13.89
N GLY A 251 -13.20 -8.79 14.97
CA GLY A 251 -12.14 -9.37 15.80
C GLY A 251 -11.58 -8.40 16.85
N GLN A 252 -10.61 -8.87 17.63
CA GLN A 252 -9.91 -8.09 18.66
C GLN A 252 -8.69 -7.30 18.14
N PHE A 253 -8.55 -7.21 16.83
CA PHE A 253 -7.43 -6.52 16.18
C PHE A 253 -7.94 -5.29 15.42
N SER A 254 -7.14 -4.23 15.40
CA SER A 254 -7.47 -3.01 14.66
C SER A 254 -6.99 -3.06 13.21
N ALA A 255 -5.92 -3.78 12.91
CA ALA A 255 -5.35 -3.84 11.56
C ALA A 255 -4.90 -5.24 11.13
N LEU A 256 -4.63 -5.35 9.84
CA LEU A 256 -4.20 -6.52 9.10
C LEU A 256 -2.95 -6.20 8.30
N VAL A 257 -2.13 -7.21 8.05
CA VAL A 257 -1.08 -7.21 7.03
C VAL A 257 -1.36 -8.33 6.03
N PRO A 258 -1.15 -8.12 4.72
CA PRO A 258 -1.21 -9.20 3.75
C PRO A 258 -0.04 -10.16 3.94
N LYS A 259 -0.24 -11.44 3.65
CA LYS A 259 0.85 -12.42 3.59
C LYS A 259 1.67 -12.24 2.32
N TYR A 260 2.91 -12.72 2.37
CA TYR A 260 3.86 -12.81 1.27
C TYR A 260 4.25 -11.45 0.65
N GLY A 261 4.59 -10.45 1.47
CA GLY A 261 5.26 -9.25 0.97
C GLY A 261 4.34 -8.05 0.71
N GLY A 262 3.47 -7.72 1.67
CA GLY A 262 2.61 -6.55 1.57
C GLY A 262 1.57 -6.66 0.45
N LEU A 263 1.26 -5.55 -0.24
CA LEU A 263 0.21 -5.53 -1.26
C LEU A 263 0.61 -6.16 -2.61
N ASP A 264 1.81 -6.71 -2.72
CA ASP A 264 2.30 -7.31 -3.96
C ASP A 264 1.40 -8.47 -4.44
N GLU A 265 1.04 -9.40 -3.56
CA GLU A 265 0.12 -10.50 -3.87
C GLU A 265 -1.26 -9.98 -4.32
N PHE A 266 -1.77 -8.93 -3.69
CA PHE A 266 -3.03 -8.33 -4.11
C PHE A 266 -2.95 -7.79 -5.54
N CYS A 267 -1.88 -7.07 -5.88
CA CYS A 267 -1.66 -6.54 -7.22
C CYS A 267 -1.56 -7.67 -8.25
N GLN A 268 -0.84 -8.76 -7.95
CA GLN A 268 -0.78 -9.94 -8.80
C GLN A 268 -2.15 -10.59 -9.01
N VAL A 269 -2.94 -10.76 -7.94
CA VAL A 269 -4.32 -11.28 -8.01
C VAL A 269 -5.23 -10.38 -8.85
N ALA A 270 -5.10 -9.07 -8.70
CA ALA A 270 -5.85 -8.09 -9.48
C ALA A 270 -5.51 -8.16 -10.98
N CYS A 271 -4.22 -8.23 -11.33
CA CYS A 271 -3.77 -8.44 -12.70
C CYS A 271 -4.26 -9.78 -13.26
N ARG A 272 -4.21 -10.86 -12.45
CA ARG A 272 -4.76 -12.17 -12.83
C ARG A 272 -6.25 -12.10 -13.11
N ALA A 273 -7.03 -11.42 -12.27
CA ALA A 273 -8.46 -11.24 -12.47
C ALA A 273 -8.74 -10.52 -13.80
N CYS A 274 -7.96 -9.49 -14.13
CA CYS A 274 -8.02 -8.80 -15.42
C CYS A 274 -7.72 -9.75 -16.59
N ALA A 275 -6.67 -10.58 -16.47
CA ALA A 275 -6.33 -11.56 -17.50
C ALA A 275 -7.42 -12.62 -17.72
N VAL A 276 -8.03 -13.13 -16.63
CA VAL A 276 -9.19 -14.05 -16.70
C VAL A 276 -10.39 -13.38 -17.36
N GLY A 277 -10.53 -12.06 -17.22
CA GLY A 277 -11.51 -11.23 -17.92
C GLY A 277 -11.23 -11.00 -19.41
N GLY A 278 -10.15 -11.55 -19.96
CA GLY A 278 -9.73 -11.35 -21.35
C GLY A 278 -8.72 -10.21 -21.57
N GLY A 279 -8.23 -9.58 -20.49
CA GLY A 279 -7.14 -8.61 -20.58
C GLY A 279 -5.81 -9.26 -20.99
N VAL A 280 -5.00 -8.56 -21.77
CA VAL A 280 -3.63 -8.97 -22.12
C VAL A 280 -2.64 -8.26 -21.22
N TYR A 281 -1.73 -9.04 -20.65
CA TYR A 281 -0.78 -8.57 -19.65
C TYR A 281 0.67 -8.81 -20.09
N VAL A 282 1.53 -7.79 -20.00
CA VAL A 282 2.93 -7.87 -20.49
C VAL A 282 3.90 -7.12 -19.57
N LEU A 283 4.83 -7.85 -18.94
CA LEU A 283 5.96 -7.30 -18.16
C LEU A 283 7.17 -7.00 -19.04
N GLY A 284 8.10 -6.19 -18.53
CA GLY A 284 9.32 -5.79 -19.25
C GLY A 284 9.06 -4.91 -20.46
N LYS A 285 7.84 -4.36 -20.61
CA LYS A 285 7.38 -3.59 -21.76
C LYS A 285 6.73 -2.30 -21.29
N GLY A 286 7.38 -1.17 -21.59
CA GLY A 286 6.88 0.16 -21.26
C GLY A 286 6.30 0.90 -22.46
N LEU A 287 5.67 2.04 -22.19
CA LEU A 287 5.28 3.00 -23.22
C LEU A 287 6.52 3.77 -23.71
N SER A 288 6.57 4.06 -25.01
CA SER A 288 7.58 4.96 -25.58
C SER A 288 7.21 6.42 -25.33
N THR A 289 8.20 7.24 -24.99
CA THR A 289 8.02 8.65 -24.65
C THR A 289 8.69 9.60 -25.63
N SER A 290 9.08 9.14 -26.83
CA SER A 290 9.59 10.04 -27.86
C SER A 290 8.45 10.89 -28.45
N HIS A 291 8.75 12.11 -28.89
CA HIS A 291 7.75 13.06 -29.41
C HIS A 291 6.91 12.52 -30.57
N ASP A 292 7.49 11.64 -31.41
CA ASP A 292 6.80 11.01 -32.55
C ASP A 292 6.03 9.73 -32.18
N SER A 293 6.08 9.32 -30.91
CA SER A 293 5.46 8.06 -30.47
C SER A 293 3.94 8.12 -30.42
N ILE A 294 3.32 9.30 -30.42
CA ILE A 294 1.90 9.49 -30.12
C ILE A 294 1.20 10.31 -31.20
N SER A 295 0.06 9.82 -31.66
CA SER A 295 -0.80 10.55 -32.61
C SER A 295 -2.28 10.28 -32.35
N THR A 296 -3.11 11.31 -32.51
CA THR A 296 -4.58 11.16 -32.47
C THR A 296 -5.06 10.48 -33.75
N VAL A 297 -5.93 9.49 -33.61
CA VAL A 297 -6.49 8.72 -34.73
C VAL A 297 -8.01 8.60 -34.60
N GLN A 298 -8.66 8.41 -35.75
CA GLN A 298 -10.09 8.09 -35.84
C GLN A 298 -10.23 6.57 -35.92
N ILE A 299 -10.92 5.95 -34.98
CA ILE A 299 -11.11 4.50 -34.89
C ILE A 299 -12.43 4.15 -35.59
N PRO A 300 -12.43 3.30 -36.63
CA PRO A 300 -13.66 2.83 -37.28
C PRO A 300 -14.53 2.02 -36.30
N VAL A 301 -15.83 2.29 -36.26
CA VAL A 301 -16.78 1.59 -35.37
C VAL A 301 -16.90 0.09 -35.64
N GLU A 302 -16.56 -0.38 -36.84
CA GLU A 302 -16.51 -1.83 -37.18
C GLU A 302 -15.52 -2.62 -36.30
N ASN A 303 -14.48 -1.97 -35.76
CA ASN A 303 -13.54 -2.57 -34.80
C ASN A 303 -14.08 -2.64 -33.36
N LEU A 304 -15.24 -2.03 -33.07
CA LEU A 304 -15.91 -2.10 -31.76
C LEU A 304 -16.91 -3.27 -31.68
N SER A 305 -17.33 -3.83 -32.82
CA SER A 305 -18.38 -4.85 -32.93
C SER A 305 -17.90 -6.31 -32.91
N GLU A 306 -16.60 -6.59 -32.83
CA GLU A 306 -16.09 -7.95 -32.52
C GLU A 306 -16.19 -8.29 -31.01
N SER A 307 -17.07 -7.62 -30.28
CA SER A 307 -17.52 -8.04 -28.95
C SER A 307 -18.67 -9.03 -29.12
N GLY A 308 -18.33 -10.32 -29.16
CA GLY A 308 -19.27 -11.42 -29.37
C GLY A 308 -20.47 -11.37 -28.41
N ILE A 309 -21.65 -11.10 -28.96
CA ILE A 309 -22.94 -11.46 -28.38
C ILE A 309 -23.63 -12.34 -29.41
N ASP A 310 -23.57 -13.65 -29.17
CA ASP A 310 -24.40 -14.63 -29.86
C ASP A 310 -25.78 -14.61 -29.18
N ALA A 311 -26.72 -13.85 -29.74
CA ALA A 311 -28.12 -13.91 -29.37
C ALA A 311 -28.84 -14.75 -30.43
N THR A 312 -29.18 -15.97 -30.04
CA THR A 312 -29.92 -16.97 -30.81
C THR A 312 -31.19 -16.38 -31.45
N ASN A 313 -31.30 -16.58 -32.76
CA ASN A 313 -32.47 -16.35 -33.58
C ASN A 313 -33.68 -17.14 -33.10
N ASP A 314 -34.86 -16.50 -33.09
CA ASP A 314 -36.12 -17.19 -33.34
C ASP A 314 -37.08 -16.33 -34.18
N ALA A 315 -37.79 -17.03 -35.07
CA ALA A 315 -38.40 -16.54 -36.29
C ALA A 315 -39.70 -15.73 -36.14
N LYS A 316 -39.99 -14.84 -37.09
CA LYS A 316 -41.10 -14.99 -38.05
C LYS A 316 -41.15 -13.91 -39.14
N SER A 317 -41.67 -14.39 -40.29
CA SER A 317 -41.88 -13.74 -41.58
C SER A 317 -42.82 -12.55 -41.55
N ASP A 318 -42.67 -11.62 -42.51
CA ASP A 318 -43.65 -11.46 -43.60
C ASP A 318 -43.10 -10.55 -44.72
N ILE A 319 -43.60 -10.82 -45.93
CA ILE A 319 -43.20 -10.30 -47.23
C ILE A 319 -43.96 -9.00 -47.52
N ASP A 320 -43.29 -7.94 -47.99
CA ASP A 320 -43.82 -7.14 -49.10
C ASP A 320 -42.81 -6.22 -49.84
N THR A 321 -42.71 -6.48 -51.14
CA THR A 321 -42.58 -5.64 -52.34
C THR A 321 -41.74 -4.33 -52.36
N ALA A 322 -40.64 -4.43 -53.12
CA ALA A 322 -39.82 -3.45 -53.87
C ALA A 322 -40.14 -1.93 -53.89
N VAL A 323 -39.12 -1.13 -53.56
CA VAL A 323 -38.70 0.07 -54.32
C VAL A 323 -37.17 0.15 -54.29
N ALA A 324 -36.55 0.28 -55.47
CA ALA A 324 -35.12 0.51 -55.62
C ALA A 324 -34.75 1.94 -55.20
N SER A 325 -34.07 2.07 -54.07
CA SER A 325 -33.30 3.25 -53.67
C SER A 325 -31.87 2.81 -53.39
N GLN A 326 -30.91 3.53 -53.95
CA GLN A 326 -29.48 3.34 -53.69
C GLN A 326 -29.22 3.26 -52.17
N PRO A 327 -28.34 2.38 -51.69
CA PRO A 327 -27.99 2.38 -50.28
C PRO A 327 -27.36 3.74 -49.95
N PRO A 328 -27.79 4.44 -48.88
CA PRO A 328 -27.04 5.57 -48.40
C PRO A 328 -25.65 5.07 -48.03
N THR A 329 -24.61 5.71 -48.55
CA THR A 329 -23.23 5.49 -48.14
C THR A 329 -23.21 5.58 -46.62
N ALA A 330 -23.04 4.43 -45.94
CA ALA A 330 -22.90 4.40 -44.50
C ALA A 330 -21.66 5.23 -44.17
N VAL A 331 -21.88 6.43 -43.61
CA VAL A 331 -20.80 7.21 -43.04
C VAL A 331 -20.34 6.39 -41.85
N ALA A 332 -19.23 5.68 -42.00
CA ALA A 332 -18.63 4.94 -40.89
C ALA A 332 -18.48 5.91 -39.73
N GLU A 333 -19.20 5.66 -38.63
CA GLU A 333 -19.00 6.41 -37.41
C GLU A 333 -17.55 6.13 -36.95
N HIS A 334 -16.85 7.18 -36.54
CA HIS A 334 -15.47 7.07 -36.05
C HIS A 334 -15.43 7.56 -34.61
N VAL A 335 -14.74 6.81 -33.74
CA VAL A 335 -14.51 7.20 -32.35
C VAL A 335 -13.08 7.72 -32.23
N PRO A 336 -12.84 8.88 -31.59
CA PRO A 336 -11.49 9.38 -31.39
C PRO A 336 -10.70 8.46 -30.45
N GLY A 337 -9.42 8.25 -30.76
CA GLY A 337 -8.48 7.54 -29.91
C GLY A 337 -7.04 7.94 -30.19
N VAL A 338 -6.11 7.19 -29.61
CA VAL A 338 -4.69 7.50 -29.60
C VAL A 338 -3.91 6.30 -30.10
N ARG A 339 -3.06 6.50 -31.11
CA ARG A 339 -2.02 5.56 -31.49
C ARG A 339 -0.75 5.88 -30.72
N LEU A 340 -0.15 4.87 -30.11
CA LEU A 340 1.06 4.99 -29.30
C LEU A 340 2.05 3.85 -29.59
N HIS A 341 3.34 4.10 -29.40
CA HIS A 341 4.38 3.08 -29.54
C HIS A 341 4.81 2.53 -28.18
N LEU A 342 5.10 1.23 -28.14
CA LEU A 342 5.74 0.54 -27.03
C LEU A 342 7.27 0.64 -27.17
N LYS A 343 8.02 0.39 -26.10
CA LYS A 343 9.49 0.55 -26.08
C LYS A 343 10.25 -0.33 -27.07
N ASP A 344 9.65 -1.42 -27.54
CA ASP A 344 10.20 -2.29 -28.57
C ASP A 344 9.80 -1.91 -30.00
N GLY A 345 9.02 -0.83 -30.16
CA GLY A 345 8.64 -0.26 -31.45
C GLY A 345 7.27 -0.71 -31.96
N GLU A 346 6.59 -1.66 -31.30
CA GLU A 346 5.21 -2.04 -31.68
C GLU A 346 4.24 -0.88 -31.48
N ALA A 347 3.34 -0.65 -32.43
CA ALA A 347 2.34 0.40 -32.39
C ALA A 347 0.96 -0.16 -32.02
N VAL A 348 0.35 0.38 -30.96
CA VAL A 348 -1.01 0.02 -30.53
C VAL A 348 -1.94 1.23 -30.62
N THR A 349 -3.24 0.99 -30.77
CA THR A 349 -4.27 2.05 -30.73
C THR A 349 -5.18 1.84 -29.52
N ALA A 350 -5.43 2.90 -28.76
CA ALA A 350 -6.23 2.86 -27.54
C ALA A 350 -7.25 3.99 -27.48
N ARG A 351 -8.41 3.74 -26.86
CA ARG A 351 -9.36 4.82 -26.52
C ARG A 351 -8.97 5.53 -25.22
N TRP A 352 -8.51 4.79 -24.22
CA TRP A 352 -8.07 5.33 -22.94
C TRP A 352 -6.66 4.84 -22.61
N ILE A 353 -5.83 5.71 -22.07
CA ILE A 353 -4.48 5.38 -21.59
C ILE A 353 -4.39 5.83 -20.14
N VAL A 354 -4.10 4.90 -19.24
CA VAL A 354 -4.01 5.14 -17.80
C VAL A 354 -2.60 4.83 -17.32
N GLY A 355 -2.06 5.65 -16.43
CA GLY A 355 -0.70 5.49 -15.91
C GLY A 355 -0.36 6.58 -14.90
N GLU A 356 0.84 6.54 -14.33
CA GLU A 356 1.24 7.54 -13.34
C GLU A 356 1.48 8.91 -14.01
N SER A 357 1.02 9.98 -13.35
CA SER A 357 1.31 11.36 -13.70
C SER A 357 2.42 11.93 -12.80
N PRO A 358 3.14 12.96 -13.26
CA PRO A 358 4.09 13.67 -12.41
C PRO A 358 3.40 14.19 -11.13
N PRO A 359 4.07 14.17 -9.97
CA PRO A 359 3.45 14.68 -8.75
C PRO A 359 3.29 16.19 -8.81
N VAL A 360 2.25 16.69 -8.14
CA VAL A 360 1.95 18.12 -8.05
C VAL A 360 3.02 18.86 -7.23
N ASN A 361 3.52 18.21 -6.18
CA ASN A 361 4.57 18.72 -5.30
C ASN A 361 5.65 17.65 -5.12
N SER A 362 6.92 18.05 -5.11
CA SER A 362 8.02 17.16 -4.75
C SER A 362 8.14 17.08 -3.23
N GLU A 363 7.66 15.99 -2.65
CA GLU A 363 7.92 15.70 -1.24
C GLU A 363 9.38 15.29 -1.00
N SER A 364 9.83 15.50 0.24
CA SER A 364 11.12 15.01 0.71
C SER A 364 11.12 13.48 0.72
N PRO A 365 12.24 12.83 0.37
CA PRO A 365 12.31 11.38 0.40
C PRO A 365 12.31 10.88 1.86
N LEU A 366 11.70 9.71 2.07
CA LEU A 366 11.74 8.98 3.33
C LEU A 366 12.85 7.93 3.28
N CYS A 367 13.58 7.75 4.38
CA CYS A 367 14.46 6.58 4.54
C CYS A 367 13.63 5.37 4.96
N LYS A 368 13.92 4.23 4.34
CA LYS A 368 13.36 2.92 4.68
C LYS A 368 14.47 1.87 4.80
N SER A 369 14.20 0.83 5.58
CA SER A 369 15.05 -0.36 5.63
C SER A 369 14.25 -1.64 5.83
N VAL A 370 14.76 -2.74 5.28
CA VAL A 370 14.28 -4.11 5.48
C VAL A 370 15.40 -4.91 6.12
N THR A 371 15.14 -5.54 7.25
CA THR A 371 16.14 -6.29 8.03
C THR A 371 15.63 -7.68 8.36
N ILE A 372 16.38 -8.71 7.97
CA ILE A 372 16.12 -10.10 8.36
C ILE A 372 16.82 -10.36 9.69
N VAL A 373 16.08 -10.90 10.66
CA VAL A 373 16.56 -11.19 12.02
C VAL A 373 16.57 -12.70 12.27
N SER A 374 17.60 -13.19 12.95
CA SER A 374 17.85 -14.60 13.27
C SER A 374 16.94 -15.18 14.37
N SER A 375 15.85 -14.51 14.71
CA SER A 375 14.96 -14.86 15.82
C SER A 375 13.51 -14.69 15.38
N SER A 376 12.62 -15.50 15.96
CA SER A 376 11.18 -15.41 15.75
C SER A 376 10.54 -14.23 16.46
N LEU A 377 11.27 -13.54 17.35
CA LEU A 377 10.80 -12.41 18.15
C LEU A 377 9.43 -12.70 18.81
N SER A 378 9.23 -13.92 19.31
CA SER A 378 7.92 -14.45 19.71
C SER A 378 7.18 -13.62 20.75
N THR A 379 7.89 -12.83 21.55
CA THR A 379 7.30 -11.90 22.55
C THR A 379 6.47 -10.78 21.90
N LEU A 380 6.72 -10.44 20.64
CA LEU A 380 5.94 -9.45 19.88
C LEU A 380 4.66 -10.05 19.28
N PHE A 381 4.62 -11.37 19.08
CA PHE A 381 3.57 -12.08 18.35
C PHE A 381 2.78 -13.03 19.25
N LEU A 382 2.50 -12.61 20.48
CA LEU A 382 1.77 -13.45 21.43
C LEU A 382 0.37 -13.81 20.90
N PRO A 383 -0.03 -15.09 20.94
CA PRO A 383 -1.37 -15.51 20.53
C PRO A 383 -2.45 -14.82 21.36
N VAL A 384 -3.54 -14.42 20.71
CA VAL A 384 -4.73 -13.89 21.39
C VAL A 384 -5.80 -14.98 21.39
N ILE A 385 -6.32 -15.30 22.57
CA ILE A 385 -7.37 -16.31 22.75
C ILE A 385 -8.72 -15.61 22.88
N VAL A 386 -9.66 -15.95 22.01
CA VAL A 386 -11.03 -15.42 22.02
C VAL A 386 -11.98 -16.59 21.83
N GLU A 387 -12.90 -16.80 22.77
CA GLU A 387 -13.93 -17.85 22.68
C GLU A 387 -13.35 -19.23 22.30
N ASP A 388 -12.29 -19.65 23.01
CA ASP A 388 -11.55 -20.90 22.80
C ASP A 388 -10.84 -21.05 21.44
N ARG A 389 -10.79 -19.99 20.63
CA ARG A 389 -9.98 -19.92 19.40
C ARG A 389 -8.72 -19.10 19.64
N SER A 390 -7.58 -19.66 19.23
CA SER A 390 -6.30 -18.97 19.24
C SER A 390 -6.06 -18.29 17.90
N PHE A 391 -5.80 -16.99 17.93
CA PHE A 391 -5.40 -16.20 16.78
C PHE A 391 -3.92 -15.86 16.92
N GLN A 392 -3.13 -16.26 15.93
CA GLN A 392 -1.70 -15.98 15.86
C GLN A 392 -1.47 -14.67 15.09
N PRO A 393 -0.98 -13.60 15.73
CA PRO A 393 -0.61 -12.39 15.02
C PRO A 393 0.59 -12.62 14.11
N GLY A 394 0.54 -12.00 12.93
CA GLY A 394 1.65 -12.00 11.97
C GLY A 394 2.55 -10.77 12.07
N SER A 395 2.07 -9.71 12.74
CA SER A 395 2.77 -8.42 12.78
C SER A 395 2.61 -7.70 14.12
N ALA A 396 3.60 -6.86 14.45
CA ALA A 396 3.59 -5.93 15.56
C ALA A 396 4.18 -4.58 15.12
N ILE A 397 3.62 -3.48 15.62
CA ILE A 397 4.08 -2.13 15.30
C ILE A 397 4.87 -1.58 16.48
N LEU A 398 6.05 -1.03 16.21
CA LEU A 398 6.90 -0.41 17.20
C LEU A 398 7.20 1.02 16.79
N VAL A 399 7.02 1.95 17.73
CA VAL A 399 7.24 3.37 17.50
C VAL A 399 8.33 3.85 18.45
N PHE A 400 9.36 4.47 17.88
CA PHE A 400 10.39 5.22 18.59
C PHE A 400 10.03 6.70 18.47
N PRO A 401 9.48 7.33 19.52
CA PRO A 401 9.02 8.71 19.45
C PRO A 401 10.17 9.69 19.19
N SER A 402 9.85 10.88 18.67
CA SER A 402 10.80 11.98 18.60
C SER A 402 11.46 12.23 19.96
N GLY A 403 12.79 12.37 19.97
CA GLY A 403 13.59 12.54 21.19
C GLY A 403 13.92 11.26 21.96
N SER A 404 13.46 10.08 21.49
CA SER A 404 13.81 8.79 22.13
C SER A 404 15.15 8.21 21.65
N LEU A 405 15.64 8.67 20.50
CA LEU A 405 16.91 8.29 19.88
C LEU A 405 17.74 9.55 19.61
N PHE A 406 19.07 9.40 19.52
CA PHE A 406 20.02 10.50 19.31
C PHE A 406 21.05 10.11 18.26
N LEU A 407 21.32 11.01 17.32
CA LEU A 407 22.37 10.81 16.33
C LEU A 407 23.75 11.14 16.91
N PRO A 408 24.84 10.55 16.39
CA PRO A 408 26.20 10.96 16.73
C PRO A 408 26.42 12.44 16.39
N GLU A 409 27.29 13.14 17.14
CA GLU A 409 27.54 14.59 16.96
C GLU A 409 27.86 14.98 15.51
N GLU A 410 28.57 14.11 14.77
CA GLU A 410 28.93 14.32 13.37
C GLU A 410 27.72 14.39 12.41
N LEU A 411 26.61 13.75 12.80
CA LEU A 411 25.37 13.64 12.04
C LEU A 411 24.21 14.40 12.69
N ASP A 412 24.43 14.98 13.87
CA ASP A 412 23.40 15.74 14.57
C ASP A 412 23.27 17.14 13.95
N GLY A 413 22.14 17.36 13.30
CA GLY A 413 21.81 18.64 12.68
C GLY A 413 20.70 19.28 13.51
N HIS A 414 21.00 20.43 14.11
CA HIS A 414 20.11 21.22 14.97
C HIS A 414 18.64 21.13 14.53
N GLY A 415 17.85 20.28 15.19
CA GLY A 415 16.45 20.00 14.86
C GLY A 415 15.95 18.75 15.55
N SER A 416 14.66 18.71 15.88
CA SER A 416 14.03 17.53 16.49
C SER A 416 14.01 16.38 15.48
N LEU A 417 14.47 15.20 15.90
CA LEU A 417 14.44 14.01 15.07
C LEU A 417 12.99 13.51 14.90
N PRO A 418 12.56 13.13 13.70
CA PRO A 418 11.24 12.54 13.50
C PRO A 418 11.15 11.16 14.17
N PRO A 419 9.93 10.63 14.37
CA PRO A 419 9.78 9.28 14.89
C PRO A 419 10.31 8.23 13.90
N VAL A 420 10.66 7.05 14.44
CA VAL A 420 10.89 5.84 13.64
C VAL A 420 9.77 4.85 13.90
N HIS A 421 9.23 4.31 12.81
CA HIS A 421 8.27 3.21 12.86
C HIS A 421 8.96 1.93 12.40
N ILE A 422 8.79 0.84 13.16
CA ILE A 422 9.24 -0.50 12.78
C ILE A 422 8.01 -1.42 12.73
N HIS A 423 7.76 -2.01 11.56
CA HIS A 423 6.79 -3.09 11.38
C HIS A 423 7.56 -4.40 11.50
N ALA A 424 7.34 -5.14 12.58
CA ALA A 424 7.94 -6.45 12.79
C ALA A 424 6.99 -7.51 12.25
N HIS A 425 7.44 -8.34 11.31
CA HIS A 425 6.67 -9.43 10.71
C HIS A 425 7.27 -10.78 11.14
N SER A 426 6.41 -11.69 11.60
CA SER A 426 6.81 -13.05 11.96
C SER A 426 6.94 -13.94 10.71
N SER A 427 7.49 -15.14 10.86
CA SER A 427 7.55 -16.12 9.76
C SER A 427 6.18 -16.56 9.24
N GLU A 428 5.11 -16.40 10.03
CA GLU A 428 3.74 -16.72 9.59
C GLU A 428 3.28 -15.84 8.42
N SER A 429 3.87 -14.65 8.28
CA SER A 429 3.66 -13.77 7.13
C SER A 429 4.05 -14.42 5.81
N GLY A 430 4.88 -15.48 5.81
CA GLY A 430 5.42 -16.10 4.61
C GLY A 430 6.54 -15.28 3.95
N GLU A 431 7.02 -14.22 4.59
CA GLU A 431 8.09 -13.36 4.08
C GLU A 431 9.49 -13.85 4.44
N CYS A 432 9.61 -14.77 5.39
CA CYS A 432 10.87 -15.41 5.80
C CYS A 432 10.63 -16.82 6.37
N PRO A 433 11.69 -17.67 6.47
CA PRO A 433 11.60 -19.00 7.05
C PRO A 433 11.24 -19.00 8.54
N ALA A 434 10.73 -20.13 9.02
CA ALA A 434 10.47 -20.35 10.45
C ALA A 434 11.73 -20.11 11.31
N GLY A 435 11.53 -19.48 12.47
CA GLY A 435 12.62 -19.11 13.38
C GLY A 435 13.28 -17.76 13.05
N GLN A 436 12.86 -17.08 11.99
CA GLN A 436 13.30 -15.73 11.62
C GLN A 436 12.13 -14.74 11.70
N SER A 437 12.46 -13.46 11.55
CA SER A 437 11.50 -12.36 11.44
C SER A 437 12.05 -11.30 10.51
N VAL A 438 11.16 -10.48 9.93
CA VAL A 438 11.53 -9.34 9.09
C VAL A 438 11.13 -8.06 9.80
N LEU A 439 12.03 -7.09 9.87
CA LEU A 439 11.79 -5.76 10.41
C LEU A 439 11.81 -4.76 9.26
N TYR A 440 10.72 -4.02 9.11
CA TYR A 440 10.63 -2.92 8.16
C TYR A 440 10.61 -1.59 8.91
N ALA A 441 11.68 -0.79 8.77
CA ALA A 441 11.80 0.49 9.46
C ALA A 441 11.60 1.66 8.49
N SER A 442 10.98 2.73 8.96
CA SER A 442 10.71 3.94 8.16
C SER A 442 10.80 5.21 9.00
N THR A 443 11.31 6.28 8.41
CA THR A 443 11.37 7.63 9.03
C THR A 443 11.32 8.73 7.97
N SER A 444 10.84 9.92 8.33
CA SER A 444 10.76 11.07 7.42
C SER A 444 12.07 11.83 7.23
N LEU A 445 13.15 11.35 7.85
CA LEU A 445 14.50 11.83 7.62
C LEU A 445 15.10 11.18 6.37
N SER A 446 15.98 11.90 5.69
CA SER A 446 16.70 11.41 4.51
C SER A 446 18.21 11.33 4.76
N GLY A 447 18.89 10.63 3.85
CA GLY A 447 20.33 10.51 3.77
C GLY A 447 20.93 9.68 4.90
N LYS A 448 22.22 9.92 5.15
CA LYS A 448 22.99 9.21 6.19
C LYS A 448 22.35 9.35 7.57
N ARG A 449 21.76 10.51 7.88
CA ARG A 449 21.05 10.75 9.15
C ARG A 449 19.85 9.84 9.30
N GLY A 450 19.02 9.72 8.26
CA GLY A 450 17.86 8.82 8.27
C GLY A 450 18.26 7.35 8.41
N PHE A 451 19.23 6.88 7.61
CA PHE A 451 19.73 5.51 7.71
C PHE A 451 20.34 5.17 9.07
N GLU A 452 21.14 6.08 9.65
CA GLU A 452 21.70 5.89 10.99
C GLU A 452 20.59 5.83 12.06
N LEU A 453 19.55 6.65 11.93
CA LEU A 453 18.41 6.63 12.84
C LEU A 453 17.64 5.30 12.77
N LEU A 454 17.40 4.77 11.57
CA LEU A 454 16.77 3.45 11.38
C LEU A 454 17.62 2.31 11.95
N ARG A 455 18.94 2.38 11.76
CA ARG A 455 19.90 1.41 12.31
C ARG A 455 19.85 1.41 13.84
N GLN A 456 19.94 2.58 14.47
CA GLN A 456 19.84 2.69 15.92
C GLN A 456 18.50 2.19 16.47
N ALA A 457 17.38 2.51 15.82
CA ALA A 457 16.07 2.02 16.24
C ALA A 457 16.02 0.48 16.20
N THR A 458 16.55 -0.11 15.13
CA THR A 458 16.65 -1.57 14.98
C THR A 458 17.54 -2.18 16.06
N ASP A 459 18.74 -1.65 16.29
CA ASP A 459 19.68 -2.14 17.30
C ASP A 459 19.09 -2.04 18.71
N ARG A 460 18.39 -0.93 19.03
CA ARG A 460 17.70 -0.74 20.32
C ARG A 460 16.52 -1.68 20.50
N LEU A 461 15.75 -1.92 19.45
CA LEU A 461 14.71 -2.94 19.46
C LEU A 461 15.30 -4.29 19.83
N LEU A 462 16.29 -4.77 19.08
CA LEU A 462 16.90 -6.08 19.30
C LEU A 462 17.51 -6.21 20.70
N ALA A 463 18.16 -5.17 21.21
CA ALA A 463 18.74 -5.13 22.56
C ALA A 463 17.69 -5.05 23.69
N SER A 464 16.47 -4.60 23.41
CA SER A 464 15.38 -4.50 24.38
C SER A 464 14.56 -5.78 24.52
N LEU A 465 14.77 -6.76 23.65
CA LEU A 465 14.03 -8.01 23.64
C LEU A 465 14.83 -9.11 24.34
N ASP A 466 14.24 -9.68 25.40
CA ASP A 466 14.75 -10.87 26.08
C ASP A 466 14.45 -12.14 25.27
N ALA A 467 15.16 -12.34 24.16
CA ALA A 467 15.06 -13.54 23.33
C ALA A 467 16.32 -14.42 23.46
N SER A 468 16.12 -15.74 23.45
CA SER A 468 17.19 -16.75 23.49
C SER A 468 17.05 -17.69 22.29
N PRO A 469 18.05 -17.78 21.39
CA PRO A 469 19.29 -16.98 21.37
C PRO A 469 19.02 -15.49 21.10
N SER A 470 20.01 -14.65 21.42
CA SER A 470 19.91 -13.21 21.20
C SER A 470 19.65 -12.91 19.73
N PRO A 471 18.71 -12.01 19.40
CA PRO A 471 18.34 -11.75 18.04
C PRO A 471 19.46 -10.96 17.33
N ASN A 472 19.94 -11.48 16.20
CA ASN A 472 20.97 -10.85 15.40
C ASN A 472 20.45 -10.53 14.00
N THR A 473 20.96 -9.45 13.41
CA THR A 473 20.73 -9.13 12.00
C THR A 473 21.45 -10.16 11.12
N LEU A 474 20.75 -10.73 10.14
CA LEU A 474 21.31 -11.65 9.15
C LEU A 474 21.59 -10.98 7.81
N TRP A 475 20.77 -9.99 7.47
CA TRP A 475 20.83 -9.24 6.21
C TRP A 475 20.00 -7.98 6.37
N SER A 476 20.45 -6.86 5.81
CA SER A 476 19.63 -5.66 5.72
C SER A 476 19.81 -4.93 4.39
N MET A 477 18.74 -4.28 3.94
CA MET A 477 18.73 -3.35 2.83
C MET A 477 18.14 -2.03 3.29
N GLN A 478 18.70 -0.92 2.85
CA GLN A 478 18.19 0.41 3.12
C GLN A 478 18.13 1.22 1.81
N TYR A 479 17.17 2.13 1.70
CA TYR A 479 16.95 2.95 0.52
C TYR A 479 16.14 4.21 0.86
N GLU A 480 16.23 5.22 0.01
CA GLU A 480 15.34 6.38 0.02
C GLU A 480 14.20 6.16 -0.96
N GLN A 481 12.97 6.50 -0.55
CA GLN A 481 11.78 6.45 -1.38
C GLN A 481 11.12 7.83 -1.46
N ARG A 482 10.63 8.21 -2.65
CA ARG A 482 9.83 9.41 -2.89
C ARG A 482 8.50 9.02 -3.54
N ALA A 483 7.44 9.77 -3.26
CA ALA A 483 6.15 9.69 -3.96
C ALA A 483 6.29 10.23 -5.40
N MET A 484 7.05 9.53 -6.24
CA MET A 484 7.26 9.81 -7.65
C MET A 484 6.88 8.57 -8.46
N PRO A 485 6.56 8.74 -9.75
CA PRO A 485 6.37 7.62 -10.64
C PRO A 485 7.62 6.74 -10.70
N SER A 486 7.43 5.43 -10.58
CA SER A 486 8.53 4.45 -10.64
C SER A 486 8.97 4.13 -12.06
N ILE A 487 8.08 4.40 -13.02
CA ILE A 487 8.27 4.32 -14.46
C ILE A 487 8.13 5.72 -15.07
N ILE A 488 8.46 5.85 -16.36
CA ILE A 488 8.30 7.14 -17.04
C ILE A 488 6.82 7.57 -16.98
N PRO A 489 6.50 8.78 -16.48
CA PRO A 489 5.12 9.26 -16.42
C PRO A 489 4.49 9.33 -17.81
N LEU A 490 3.16 9.29 -17.85
CA LEU A 490 2.43 9.41 -19.12
C LEU A 490 2.80 10.73 -19.83
N PRO A 491 3.23 10.70 -21.11
CA PRO A 491 3.30 11.89 -21.93
C PRO A 491 1.86 12.42 -22.14
N ILE A 492 1.63 13.70 -21.87
CA ILE A 492 0.34 14.35 -22.13
C ILE A 492 0.52 15.26 -23.36
N PRO A 493 0.38 14.76 -24.60
CA PRO A 493 0.47 15.60 -25.77
C PRO A 493 -0.74 16.53 -25.91
N ASP A 494 -0.48 17.72 -26.46
CA ASP A 494 -1.52 18.71 -26.77
C ASP A 494 -2.54 18.13 -27.76
N GLY A 495 -3.83 18.25 -27.44
CA GLY A 495 -4.95 17.79 -28.28
C GLY A 495 -5.38 16.33 -28.09
N ALA A 496 -4.57 15.47 -27.47
CA ALA A 496 -4.94 14.09 -27.12
C ALA A 496 -5.20 13.90 -25.61
N SER A 497 -5.01 14.95 -24.80
CA SER A 497 -5.09 14.92 -23.33
C SER A 497 -6.40 14.36 -22.77
N ALA A 498 -7.52 14.46 -23.50
CA ALA A 498 -8.80 13.91 -23.09
C ALA A 498 -8.79 12.38 -22.93
N HIS A 499 -7.84 11.67 -23.55
CA HIS A 499 -7.74 10.20 -23.53
C HIS A 499 -6.68 9.68 -22.54
N PHE A 500 -5.86 10.56 -21.96
CA PHE A 500 -4.81 10.22 -21.00
C PHE A 500 -5.31 10.50 -19.58
N LEU A 501 -5.46 9.45 -18.79
CA LEU A 501 -5.93 9.52 -17.42
C LEU A 501 -4.76 9.25 -16.47
N GLY A 502 -4.10 10.32 -16.05
CA GLY A 502 -2.97 10.26 -15.14
C GLY A 502 -3.39 10.12 -13.67
N VAL A 503 -2.81 9.16 -12.96
CA VAL A 503 -2.94 9.03 -11.51
C VAL A 503 -1.71 9.57 -10.78
N PRO A 504 -1.87 10.37 -9.72
CA PRO A 504 -0.73 10.78 -8.92
C PRO A 504 -0.10 9.57 -8.22
N PRO A 505 1.20 9.62 -7.90
CA PRO A 505 1.86 8.58 -7.12
C PRO A 505 1.12 8.29 -5.81
N VAL A 506 1.17 7.02 -5.37
CA VAL A 506 0.59 6.62 -4.08
C VAL A 506 1.36 7.34 -2.96
N PRO A 507 0.67 7.94 -1.96
CA PRO A 507 1.33 8.52 -0.79
C PRO A 507 2.20 7.49 -0.06
N LEU A 508 3.33 7.90 0.51
CA LEU A 508 4.23 7.00 1.25
C LEU A 508 3.79 6.77 2.70
N ASP A 509 2.48 6.74 2.93
CA ASP A 509 1.92 6.48 4.25
C ASP A 509 2.21 5.02 4.67
N LEU A 510 2.19 4.74 5.97
CA LEU A 510 2.41 3.39 6.52
C LEU A 510 1.11 2.57 6.56
N VAL A 511 0.00 3.18 6.11
CA VAL A 511 -1.36 2.65 6.12
C VAL A 511 -1.93 2.79 4.73
N VAL A 512 -2.65 1.76 4.27
CA VAL A 512 -3.40 1.84 3.01
C VAL A 512 -4.49 2.90 3.11
N ASP A 513 -4.34 3.98 2.34
CA ASP A 513 -5.28 5.09 2.29
C ASP A 513 -6.47 4.78 1.38
N ASP A 514 -7.69 4.93 1.89
CA ASP A 514 -8.91 4.68 1.10
C ASP A 514 -9.09 5.74 -0.02
N VAL A 515 -8.41 6.89 0.05
CA VAL A 515 -8.38 7.89 -1.04
C VAL A 515 -7.91 7.26 -2.36
N VAL A 516 -7.06 6.23 -2.32
CA VAL A 516 -6.64 5.46 -3.49
C VAL A 516 -7.85 4.83 -4.20
N LEU A 517 -8.82 4.30 -3.45
CA LEU A 517 -10.02 3.68 -4.00
C LEU A 517 -10.93 4.71 -4.65
N ASP A 518 -11.06 5.89 -4.04
CA ASP A 518 -11.89 6.96 -4.58
C ASP A 518 -11.34 7.48 -5.92
N ARG A 519 -10.01 7.66 -6.01
CA ARG A 519 -9.33 8.02 -7.26
C ARG A 519 -9.59 6.98 -8.36
N VAL A 520 -9.39 5.70 -8.05
CA VAL A 520 -9.60 4.61 -9.00
C VAL A 520 -11.07 4.49 -9.40
N ARG A 521 -12.01 4.71 -8.47
CA ARG A 521 -13.45 4.74 -8.76
C ARG A 521 -13.77 5.81 -9.81
N THR A 522 -13.24 7.02 -9.66
CA THR A 522 -13.44 8.11 -10.63
C THR A 522 -12.90 7.78 -12.02
N LEU A 523 -11.72 7.14 -12.11
CA LEU A 523 -11.17 6.67 -13.39
C LEU A 523 -12.06 5.62 -14.03
N TRP A 524 -12.46 4.61 -13.24
CA TRP A 524 -13.31 3.53 -13.69
C TRP A 524 -14.64 4.08 -14.23
N GLN A 525 -15.28 5.00 -13.51
CA GLN A 525 -16.52 5.66 -13.98
C GLN A 525 -16.32 6.41 -15.29
N THR A 526 -15.20 7.10 -15.45
CA THR A 526 -14.88 7.83 -16.69
C THR A 526 -14.75 6.88 -17.89
N ILE A 527 -14.16 5.70 -17.66
CA ILE A 527 -13.92 4.68 -18.69
C ILE A 527 -15.19 3.89 -19.03
N THR A 528 -16.00 3.56 -18.03
CA THR A 528 -17.18 2.68 -18.19
C THR A 528 -18.49 3.42 -18.38
N ASN A 529 -18.58 4.68 -17.92
CA ASN A 529 -19.81 5.45 -17.81
C ASN A 529 -20.93 4.72 -17.02
N GLN A 530 -20.53 3.90 -16.04
CA GLN A 530 -21.43 3.14 -15.17
C GLN A 530 -21.62 3.85 -13.82
N ASP A 531 -22.64 3.41 -13.08
CA ASP A 531 -22.97 3.94 -11.76
C ASP A 531 -21.80 3.72 -10.76
N PRO A 532 -21.39 4.73 -9.96
CA PRO A 532 -20.39 4.58 -8.88
C PRO A 532 -20.59 3.36 -8.00
N GLU A 533 -21.84 3.00 -7.70
CA GLU A 533 -22.17 1.93 -6.78
C GLU A 533 -21.77 0.56 -7.30
N GLN A 534 -21.63 0.40 -8.63
CA GLN A 534 -21.19 -0.83 -9.28
C GLN A 534 -19.66 -1.05 -9.20
N PHE A 535 -18.90 -0.05 -8.75
CA PHE A 535 -17.45 -0.14 -8.63
C PHE A 535 -17.01 -1.30 -7.72
N LEU A 536 -16.27 -2.25 -8.28
CA LEU A 536 -15.81 -3.47 -7.59
C LEU A 536 -16.97 -4.28 -6.95
N GLN A 537 -18.16 -4.25 -7.54
CA GLN A 537 -19.30 -5.09 -7.14
C GLN A 537 -19.47 -6.26 -8.10
N PHE A 538 -19.01 -7.44 -7.70
CA PHE A 538 -19.02 -8.63 -8.52
C PHE A 538 -20.06 -9.61 -8.02
N LYS A 539 -20.97 -10.03 -8.91
CA LYS A 539 -21.93 -11.09 -8.62
C LYS A 539 -21.20 -12.42 -8.34
N ASN A 540 -21.76 -13.22 -7.44
CA ASN A 540 -21.32 -14.59 -7.17
C ASN A 540 -21.63 -15.46 -8.38
N ARG A 541 -20.59 -16.06 -8.98
CA ARG A 541 -20.74 -16.98 -10.11
C ARG A 541 -21.49 -18.26 -9.72
N GLU A 542 -21.37 -18.72 -8.47
CA GLU A 542 -22.05 -19.93 -7.97
C GLU A 542 -23.59 -19.82 -7.99
N ALA A 543 -24.17 -18.61 -8.07
CA ALA A 543 -25.61 -18.43 -8.18
C ALA A 543 -26.11 -18.47 -9.64
N GLU A 544 -25.23 -18.28 -10.63
CA GLU A 544 -25.58 -18.34 -12.05
C GLU A 544 -25.55 -19.80 -12.55
N ASP A 545 -24.56 -20.60 -12.12
CA ASP A 545 -24.47 -22.02 -12.48
C ASP A 545 -25.59 -22.91 -11.87
N ALA A 546 -26.33 -22.40 -10.88
CA ALA A 546 -27.45 -23.12 -10.25
C ALA A 546 -28.81 -22.87 -10.94
N ASN A 547 -28.91 -21.90 -11.85
CA ASN A 547 -30.12 -21.62 -12.62
C ASN A 547 -30.09 -22.24 -14.03
N ASP A 548 -28.95 -22.79 -14.45
CA ASP A 548 -28.76 -23.44 -15.74
C ASP A 548 -28.62 -24.98 -15.65
N LEU A 549 -29.05 -25.59 -14.53
CA LEU A 549 -29.12 -27.06 -14.34
C LEU A 549 -30.54 -27.58 -14.06
#